data_AF-A0A1F9XMU0-F1
#
_entry.id   AF-A0A1F9XMU0-F1
#
_cell.length_a   1.000
_cell.length_b   1.000
_cell.length_c   1.000
_cell.angle_alpha   90.00
_cell.angle_beta   90.00
_cell.angle_gamma   90.00
#
_symmetry.space_group_name_H-M   'P 1'
#
loop_
_entity.id
_entity.type
_entity.pdbx_description
1 polymer ?
#
loop_
_entity_poly.entity_id
_entity_poly.type
_entity_poly.pdbx_seq_one_letter_code
_entity_poly.pdbx_strand_id
1 'polypeptide(L)'
;MIGICFYKMKRILKLAGVTLLGAIASMVMYGLLLAALRGIRSQFGGTEDVYMMASFAVVLPLGFLLGSGLTGYLSSPYLNSRLGFICVSPGLYPALFMLIVNVVMGYVDKTARPLPFPEKVYLYGVFLAWFLSSWTGVRLGSFFRERKNK
;
A
#
# COMPACT_ATOMS: atom_id res chain seq x y z
N MET A 1 -34.29 14.11 -0.31
CA MET A 1 -33.48 12.90 -0.60
C MET A 1 -32.25 13.19 -1.49
N ILE A 2 -32.37 14.03 -2.53
CA ILE A 2 -31.27 14.35 -3.48
C ILE A 2 -30.05 15.01 -2.81
N GLY A 3 -30.26 15.93 -1.86
CA GLY A 3 -29.15 16.64 -1.18
C GLY A 3 -28.23 15.76 -0.32
N ILE A 4 -28.77 14.70 0.31
CA ILE A 4 -27.99 13.75 1.12
C ILE A 4 -27.07 12.90 0.22
N CYS A 5 -27.57 12.53 -0.95
CA CYS A 5 -26.80 11.77 -1.94
C CYS A 5 -25.61 12.61 -2.47
N PHE A 6 -25.85 13.89 -2.77
CA PHE A 6 -24.81 14.80 -3.27
C PHE A 6 -23.70 15.08 -2.25
N TYR A 7 -24.06 15.22 -0.97
CA TYR A 7 -23.08 15.39 0.11
C TYR A 7 -22.20 14.14 0.30
N LYS A 8 -22.80 12.94 0.28
CA LYS A 8 -22.07 11.67 0.35
C LYS A 8 -21.11 11.53 -0.84
N MET A 9 -21.55 11.86 -2.05
CA MET A 9 -20.73 11.78 -3.25
C MET A 9 -19.51 12.71 -3.19
N LYS A 10 -19.68 13.96 -2.74
CA LYS A 10 -18.56 14.90 -2.52
C LYS A 10 -17.55 14.39 -1.50
N ARG A 11 -18.00 13.75 -0.42
CA ARG A 11 -17.11 13.16 0.60
C ARG A 11 -16.29 12.00 0.03
N ILE A 12 -16.93 11.10 -0.73
CA ILE A 12 -16.26 9.96 -1.37
C ILE A 12 -15.20 10.46 -2.36
N LEU A 13 -15.53 11.45 -3.19
CA LEU A 13 -14.59 12.02 -4.16
C LEU A 13 -13.35 12.62 -3.48
N LYS A 14 -13.54 13.32 -2.36
CA LYS A 14 -12.43 13.86 -1.55
C LYS A 14 -11.54 12.76 -0.98
N LEU A 15 -12.14 11.70 -0.43
CA LEU A 15 -11.40 10.55 0.10
C LEU A 15 -10.62 9.83 -1.00
N ALA A 16 -11.21 9.67 -2.19
CA ALA A 16 -10.54 9.11 -3.36
C ALA A 16 -9.34 9.98 -3.77
N GLY A 17 -9.52 11.30 -3.86
CA GLY A 17 -8.43 12.24 -4.17
C GLY A 17 -7.29 12.18 -3.15
N VAL A 18 -7.60 12.12 -1.85
CA VAL A 18 -6.59 11.99 -0.79
C VAL A 18 -5.88 10.63 -0.83
N THR A 19 -6.59 9.58 -1.20
CA THR A 19 -6.00 8.23 -1.39
C THR A 19 -5.04 8.23 -2.58
N LEU A 20 -5.43 8.85 -3.70
CA LEU A 20 -4.56 9.02 -4.87
C LEU A 20 -3.29 9.82 -4.53
N LEU A 21 -3.43 10.91 -3.76
CA LEU A 21 -2.28 11.68 -3.30
C LEU A 21 -1.32 10.86 -2.44
N GLY A 22 -1.82 10.03 -1.53
CA GLY A 22 -0.95 9.14 -0.75
C GLY A 22 -0.37 7.99 -1.56
N ALA A 23 -1.06 7.52 -2.61
CA ALA A 23 -0.47 6.58 -3.56
C ALA A 23 0.71 7.23 -4.30
N ILE A 24 0.56 8.46 -4.78
CA ILE A 24 1.64 9.24 -5.39
C ILE A 24 2.79 9.44 -4.39
N ALA A 25 2.50 9.85 -3.16
CA ALA A 25 3.51 9.99 -2.11
C ALA A 25 4.24 8.66 -1.84
N SER A 26 3.50 7.54 -1.80
CA SER A 26 4.09 6.21 -1.63
C SER A 26 5.01 5.83 -2.80
N MET A 27 4.63 6.16 -4.03
CA MET A 27 5.46 5.94 -5.22
C MET A 27 6.74 6.78 -5.19
N VAL A 28 6.64 8.05 -4.80
CA VAL A 28 7.82 8.93 -4.64
C VAL A 28 8.75 8.38 -3.57
N MET A 29 8.22 8.02 -2.40
CA MET A 29 9.01 7.43 -1.32
C MET A 29 9.64 6.10 -1.73
N TYR A 30 8.90 5.24 -2.42
CA TYR A 30 9.41 4.00 -2.97
C TYR A 30 10.56 4.25 -3.96
N GLY A 31 10.41 5.21 -4.87
CA GLY A 31 11.46 5.60 -5.82
C GLY A 31 12.73 6.10 -5.14
N LEU A 32 12.59 6.92 -4.10
CA LEU A 32 13.73 7.42 -3.31
C LEU A 32 14.46 6.27 -2.57
N LEU A 33 13.70 5.39 -1.93
CA LEU A 33 14.27 4.24 -1.22
C LEU A 33 14.90 3.23 -2.20
N LEU A 34 14.32 3.06 -3.39
CA LEU A 34 14.91 2.26 -4.47
C LEU A 34 16.22 2.85 -4.96
N ALA A 35 16.30 4.17 -5.15
CA ALA A 35 17.54 4.84 -5.53
C ALA A 35 18.63 4.63 -4.47
N ALA A 36 18.27 4.73 -3.19
CA ALA A 36 19.18 4.42 -2.08
C ALA A 36 19.64 2.96 -2.11
N LEU A 37 18.73 2.01 -2.32
CA LEU A 37 19.07 0.59 -2.42
C LEU A 37 19.99 0.30 -3.62
N ARG A 38 19.78 0.96 -4.76
CA ARG A 38 20.67 0.87 -5.93
C ARG A 38 22.05 1.45 -5.64
N GLY A 39 22.14 2.55 -4.90
CA GLY A 39 23.40 3.12 -4.44
C GLY A 39 24.19 2.11 -3.59
N ILE A 40 23.52 1.47 -2.63
CA ILE A 40 24.11 0.40 -1.81
C ILE A 40 24.58 -0.77 -2.68
N ARG A 41 23.76 -1.23 -3.64
CA ARG A 41 24.14 -2.30 -4.58
C ARG A 41 25.44 -1.98 -5.32
N SER A 42 25.57 -0.75 -5.80
CA SER A 42 26.76 -0.34 -6.56
C SER A 42 28.05 -0.36 -5.73
N GLN A 43 27.94 -0.24 -4.40
CA GLN A 43 29.09 -0.23 -3.49
C GLN A 43 29.44 -1.61 -2.94
N PHE A 44 28.43 -2.43 -2.59
CA PHE A 44 28.61 -3.70 -1.88
C PHE A 44 28.44 -4.94 -2.78
N GLY A 45 28.02 -4.77 -4.04
CA GLY A 45 27.74 -5.88 -4.95
C GLY A 45 26.48 -6.67 -4.57
N GLY A 46 26.24 -7.81 -5.23
CA GLY A 46 25.12 -8.72 -4.99
C GLY A 46 24.27 -9.01 -6.22
N THR A 47 23.49 -10.09 -6.16
CA THR A 47 22.71 -10.61 -7.29
C THR A 47 21.42 -9.82 -7.52
N GLU A 48 21.01 -9.70 -8.77
CA GLU A 48 19.82 -8.91 -9.16
C GLU A 48 18.55 -9.41 -8.44
N ASP A 49 18.43 -10.73 -8.31
CA ASP A 49 17.29 -11.40 -7.68
C ASP A 49 17.08 -10.99 -6.23
N VAL A 50 18.18 -10.85 -5.46
CA VAL A 50 18.11 -10.45 -4.04
C VAL A 50 17.64 -9.01 -3.92
N TYR A 51 18.10 -8.12 -4.81
CA TYR A 51 17.67 -6.73 -4.82
C TYR A 51 16.23 -6.56 -5.29
N MET A 52 15.80 -7.33 -6.30
CA MET A 52 14.40 -7.39 -6.70
C MET A 52 13.52 -7.88 -5.55
N MET A 53 13.91 -8.96 -4.87
CA MET A 53 13.16 -9.46 -3.72
C MET A 53 13.08 -8.42 -2.60
N ALA A 54 14.20 -7.79 -2.23
CA ALA A 54 14.24 -6.76 -1.19
C ALA A 54 13.41 -5.52 -1.57
N SER A 55 13.42 -5.12 -2.84
CA SER A 55 12.62 -3.98 -3.30
C SER A 55 11.12 -4.21 -3.11
N PHE A 56 10.61 -5.38 -3.46
CA PHE A 56 9.19 -5.70 -3.34
C PHE A 56 8.78 -6.09 -1.92
N ALA A 57 9.62 -6.83 -1.19
CA ALA A 57 9.27 -7.36 0.13
C ALA A 57 9.51 -6.35 1.27
N VAL A 58 10.46 -5.42 1.10
CA VAL A 58 10.89 -4.50 2.16
C VAL A 58 10.68 -3.05 1.74
N VAL A 59 11.26 -2.63 0.62
CA VAL A 59 11.26 -1.22 0.23
C VAL A 59 9.87 -0.71 -0.13
N LEU A 60 9.09 -1.52 -0.85
CA LEU A 60 7.72 -1.19 -1.24
C LEU A 60 6.78 -1.04 -0.03
N PRO A 61 6.71 -1.98 0.94
CA PRO A 61 5.95 -1.75 2.16
C PRO A 61 6.44 -0.55 2.97
N LEU A 62 7.75 -0.27 3.03
CA LEU A 62 8.24 0.97 3.67
C LEU A 62 7.76 2.24 2.95
N GLY A 63 7.79 2.25 1.61
CA GLY A 63 7.23 3.33 0.80
C GLY A 63 5.74 3.53 1.08
N PHE A 64 4.97 2.44 1.16
CA PHE A 64 3.56 2.49 1.55
C PHE A 64 3.36 3.02 2.97
N LEU A 65 4.18 2.64 3.95
CA LEU A 65 4.06 3.14 5.32
C LEU A 65 4.11 4.67 5.35
N LEU A 66 5.15 5.22 4.70
CA LEU A 66 5.44 6.65 4.73
C LEU A 66 4.42 7.44 3.91
N GLY A 67 4.12 7.01 2.69
CA GLY A 67 3.15 7.70 1.84
C GLY A 67 1.72 7.61 2.36
N SER A 68 1.34 6.48 2.98
CA SER A 68 0.01 6.31 3.57
C SER A 68 -0.20 7.15 4.84
N GLY A 69 0.89 7.56 5.51
CA GLY A 69 0.84 8.55 6.59
C GLY A 69 0.14 9.85 6.16
N LEU A 70 0.43 10.34 4.95
CA LEU A 70 -0.22 11.52 4.41
C LEU A 70 -1.72 11.30 4.19
N THR A 71 -2.10 10.15 3.63
CA THR A 71 -3.51 9.79 3.46
C THR A 71 -4.24 9.74 4.80
N GLY A 72 -3.65 9.11 5.82
CA GLY A 72 -4.21 9.07 7.16
C GLY A 72 -4.42 10.46 7.76
N TYR A 73 -3.40 11.31 7.67
CA TYR A 73 -3.45 12.66 8.20
C TYR A 73 -4.51 13.52 7.49
N LEU A 74 -4.66 13.40 6.17
CA LEU A 74 -5.61 14.21 5.40
C LEU A 74 -7.05 13.66 5.44
N SER A 75 -7.21 12.34 5.53
CA SER A 75 -8.52 11.67 5.53
C SER A 75 -9.19 11.62 6.90
N SER A 76 -8.43 11.71 8.00
CA SER A 76 -8.94 11.61 9.38
C SER A 76 -10.21 12.43 9.67
N PRO A 77 -10.35 13.71 9.24
CA PRO A 77 -11.56 14.51 9.51
C PRO A 77 -12.81 13.99 8.81
N TYR A 78 -12.63 13.14 7.79
CA TYR A 78 -13.70 12.62 6.95
C TYR A 78 -13.98 11.14 7.24
N LEU A 79 -13.36 10.55 8.26
CA LEU A 79 -13.50 9.13 8.59
C LEU A 79 -13.96 8.97 10.04
N ASN A 80 -15.05 8.22 10.23
CA ASN A 80 -15.64 7.96 11.55
C ASN A 80 -15.57 6.47 11.93
N SER A 81 -15.00 5.61 11.07
CA SER A 81 -15.03 4.15 11.26
C SER A 81 -13.71 3.50 10.91
N ARG A 82 -13.40 2.38 11.59
CA ARG A 82 -12.19 1.57 11.33
C ARG A 82 -12.14 1.05 9.89
N LEU A 83 -13.29 0.65 9.33
CA LEU A 83 -13.41 0.23 7.93
C LEU A 83 -13.07 1.35 6.96
N GLY A 84 -13.43 2.59 7.28
CA GLY A 84 -13.07 3.75 6.48
C GLY A 84 -11.56 3.93 6.33
N PHE A 85 -10.79 3.68 7.39
CA PHE A 85 -9.32 3.73 7.35
C PHE A 85 -8.70 2.63 6.49
N ILE A 86 -9.31 1.43 6.47
CA ILE A 86 -8.90 0.34 5.59
C ILE A 86 -9.12 0.72 4.13
N CYS A 87 -10.31 1.25 3.80
CA CYS A 87 -10.65 1.62 2.42
C CYS A 87 -9.79 2.76 1.86
N VAL A 88 -9.27 3.66 2.70
CA VAL A 88 -8.35 4.73 2.22
C VAL A 88 -6.89 4.30 2.21
N SER A 89 -6.55 3.06 2.60
CA SER A 89 -5.16 2.61 2.60
C SER A 89 -4.71 2.33 1.16
N PRO A 90 -3.81 3.13 0.56
CA PRO A 90 -3.45 2.98 -0.85
C PRO A 90 -2.79 1.64 -1.16
N GLY A 91 -2.11 1.00 -0.20
CA GLY A 91 -1.50 -0.32 -0.36
C GLY A 91 -2.49 -1.49 -0.38
N LEU A 92 -3.75 -1.28 0.02
CA LEU A 92 -4.80 -2.30 -0.07
C LEU A 92 -5.08 -2.71 -1.53
N TYR A 93 -5.19 -1.73 -2.42
CA TYR A 93 -5.55 -1.94 -3.82
C TYR A 93 -4.54 -2.78 -4.61
N PRO A 94 -3.23 -2.46 -4.60
CA PRO A 94 -2.24 -3.30 -5.27
C PRO A 94 -2.09 -4.67 -4.60
N ALA A 95 -2.23 -4.77 -3.27
CA ALA A 95 -2.20 -6.05 -2.57
C ALA A 95 -3.36 -6.96 -3.01
N LEU A 96 -4.58 -6.43 -3.05
CA LEU A 96 -5.76 -7.17 -3.53
C LEU A 96 -5.65 -7.53 -5.00
N PHE A 97 -5.20 -6.61 -5.85
CA PHE A 97 -4.98 -6.87 -7.27
C PHE A 97 -4.00 -8.03 -7.47
N MET A 98 -2.85 -7.99 -6.79
CA MET A 98 -1.85 -9.05 -6.89
C MET A 98 -2.36 -10.38 -6.33
N LEU A 99 -3.08 -10.37 -5.21
CA LEU A 99 -3.72 -11.57 -4.66
C LEU A 99 -4.69 -12.20 -5.67
N ILE A 100 -5.60 -11.40 -6.22
CA ILE A 100 -6.62 -11.87 -7.18
C ILE A 100 -5.95 -12.41 -8.44
N VAL A 101 -5.01 -11.66 -9.03
CA VAL A 101 -4.31 -12.10 -10.25
C VAL A 101 -3.57 -13.41 -10.02
N ASN A 102 -2.85 -13.54 -8.91
CA ASN A 102 -2.10 -14.77 -8.59
C ASN A 102 -3.04 -15.97 -8.33
N VAL A 103 -4.18 -15.74 -7.69
CA VAL A 103 -5.20 -16.78 -7.50
C VAL A 103 -5.77 -17.19 -8.86
N VAL A 104 -6.22 -16.24 -9.68
CA VAL A 104 -6.82 -16.52 -10.99
C VAL A 104 -5.85 -17.23 -11.93
N MET A 105 -4.58 -16.78 -12.01
CA MET A 105 -3.58 -17.48 -12.83
C MET A 105 -3.36 -18.92 -12.37
N GLY A 106 -3.33 -19.17 -11.05
CA GLY A 106 -3.22 -20.53 -10.53
C GLY A 106 -4.41 -21.45 -10.83
N TYR A 107 -5.60 -20.89 -11.09
CA TYR A 107 -6.81 -21.65 -11.45
C TYR A 107 -6.99 -21.81 -12.97
N VAL A 108 -6.66 -20.77 -13.74
CA VAL A 108 -6.90 -20.72 -15.20
C VAL A 108 -5.77 -21.37 -15.97
N ASP A 109 -4.52 -21.14 -15.55
CA ASP A 109 -3.35 -21.65 -16.24
C ASP A 109 -2.81 -22.89 -15.53
N LYS A 110 -3.22 -24.08 -15.98
CA LYS A 110 -2.70 -25.36 -15.48
C LYS A 110 -1.28 -25.66 -15.96
N THR A 111 -0.73 -24.87 -16.88
CA THR A 111 0.67 -24.97 -17.35
C THR A 111 1.61 -24.08 -16.57
N ALA A 112 1.10 -23.01 -15.96
CA ALA A 112 1.80 -22.27 -14.93
C ALA A 112 2.02 -23.22 -13.75
N ARG A 113 3.24 -23.75 -13.62
CA ARG A 113 3.61 -24.59 -12.47
C ARG A 113 3.31 -23.76 -11.22
N PRO A 114 2.30 -24.13 -10.41
CA PRO A 114 2.02 -23.40 -9.20
C PRO A 114 3.30 -23.38 -8.38
N LEU A 115 3.75 -22.19 -7.96
CA LEU A 115 4.95 -22.04 -7.12
C LEU A 115 4.88 -23.08 -5.99
N PRO A 116 5.92 -23.93 -5.81
CA PRO A 116 5.92 -24.92 -4.76
C PRO A 116 5.81 -24.25 -3.39
N PHE A 117 5.24 -24.96 -2.42
CA PHE A 117 5.35 -24.55 -1.03
C PHE A 117 6.85 -24.60 -0.66
N PRO A 118 7.48 -23.55 -0.10
CA PRO A 118 6.91 -22.42 0.66
C PRO A 118 6.75 -21.08 -0.09
N GLU A 119 7.11 -20.99 -1.36
CA GLU A 119 7.23 -19.73 -2.12
C GLU A 119 5.89 -18.98 -2.25
N LYS A 120 4.78 -19.71 -2.33
CA LYS A 120 3.42 -19.12 -2.30
C LYS A 120 3.11 -18.40 -0.99
N VAL A 121 3.50 -18.98 0.14
CA VAL A 121 3.27 -18.38 1.46
C VAL A 121 4.07 -17.09 1.59
N TYR A 122 5.31 -17.12 1.10
CA TYR A 122 6.15 -15.94 1.03
C TYR A 122 5.51 -14.83 0.18
N LEU A 123 5.04 -15.17 -1.02
CA LEU A 123 4.42 -14.21 -1.94
C LEU A 123 3.14 -13.57 -1.36
N TYR A 124 2.23 -14.37 -0.80
CA TYR A 124 1.03 -13.85 -0.15
C TYR A 124 1.34 -13.05 1.12
N GLY A 125 2.36 -13.47 1.87
CA GLY A 125 2.89 -12.72 3.00
C GLY A 125 3.40 -11.34 2.60
N VAL A 126 4.09 -11.24 1.47
CA VAL A 126 4.56 -9.96 0.91
C VAL A 126 3.38 -9.05 0.55
N PHE A 127 2.35 -9.55 -0.14
CA PHE A 127 1.17 -8.74 -0.47
C PHE A 127 0.41 -8.29 0.79
N LEU A 128 0.30 -9.17 1.78
CA LEU A 128 -0.27 -8.82 3.08
C LEU A 128 0.54 -7.72 3.77
N ALA A 129 1.87 -7.80 3.70
CA ALA A 129 2.76 -6.77 4.26
C ALA A 129 2.53 -5.41 3.60
N TRP A 130 2.26 -5.34 2.29
CA TRP A 130 1.93 -4.08 1.63
C TRP A 130 0.67 -3.43 2.21
N PHE A 131 -0.38 -4.24 2.39
CA PHE A 131 -1.62 -3.78 3.01
C PHE A 131 -1.41 -3.34 4.46
N LEU A 132 -0.81 -4.21 5.29
CA LEU A 132 -0.61 -3.92 6.72
C LEU A 132 0.27 -2.70 6.94
N SER A 133 1.32 -2.55 6.15
CA SER A 133 2.20 -1.39 6.21
C SER A 133 1.46 -0.11 5.83
N SER A 134 0.70 -0.13 4.73
CA SER A 134 -0.14 1.00 4.32
C SER A 134 -1.17 1.38 5.38
N TRP A 135 -1.87 0.38 5.93
CA TRP A 135 -2.87 0.60 6.98
C TRP A 135 -2.26 1.18 8.25
N THR A 136 -1.08 0.68 8.65
CA THR A 136 -0.31 1.23 9.78
C THR A 136 0.06 2.69 9.52
N GLY A 137 0.51 3.02 8.30
CA GLY A 137 0.80 4.39 7.89
C GLY A 137 -0.41 5.30 8.02
N VAL A 138 -1.57 4.89 7.50
CA VAL A 138 -2.84 5.63 7.64
C VAL A 138 -3.18 5.87 9.12
N ARG A 139 -3.05 4.84 9.97
CA ARG A 139 -3.36 4.96 11.40
C ARG A 139 -2.42 5.93 12.12
N LEU A 140 -1.12 5.87 11.83
CA LEU A 140 -0.13 6.80 12.38
C LEU A 140 -0.42 8.24 11.95
N GLY A 141 -0.70 8.47 10.67
CA GLY A 141 -1.04 9.81 10.16
C GLY A 141 -2.28 10.41 10.81
N SER A 142 -3.33 9.59 10.98
CA SER A 142 -4.55 10.00 11.69
C SER A 142 -4.27 10.34 13.16
N PHE A 143 -3.49 9.50 13.86
CA PHE A 143 -3.09 9.73 15.25
C PHE A 143 -2.33 11.05 15.44
N PHE A 144 -1.39 11.38 14.56
CA PHE A 144 -0.68 12.67 14.63
C PHE A 144 -1.61 13.87 14.43
N ARG A 145 -2.62 13.75 13.57
CA ARG A 145 -3.60 14.82 13.39
C ARG A 145 -4.49 14.99 14.61
N GLU A 146 -4.95 13.89 15.21
CA GLU A 146 -5.76 13.93 16.43
C GLU A 146 -4.98 14.59 17.58
N ARG A 147 -3.68 14.29 17.72
CA ARG A 147 -2.82 14.97 18.71
C ARG A 147 -2.66 16.46 18.46
N LYS A 148 -2.56 16.90 17.21
CA LYS A 148 -2.42 18.33 16.86
C LYS A 148 -3.69 19.14 17.14
N ASN A 149 -4.85 18.50 17.06
CA ASN A 149 -6.15 19.13 17.23
C ASN A 149 -6.68 19.07 18.69
N LYS A 150 -5.90 18.51 19.62
CA LYS A 150 -6.15 18.55 21.07
C LYS A 150 -5.30 19.63 21.70
#